data_AF-A0A832TXK3-F1
#
_entry.id   AF-A0A832TXK3-F1
#
_cell.length_a   1.000
_cell.length_b   1.000
_cell.length_c   1.000
_cell.angle_alpha   90.00
_cell.angle_beta   90.00
_cell.angle_gamma   90.00
#
_symmetry.space_group_name_H-M   'P 1'
#
loop_
_entity.id
_entity.type
_entity.pdbx_description
1 polymer ?
#
loop_
_entity_poly.entity_id
_entity_poly.type
_entity_poly.pdbx_seq_one_letter_code
_entity_poly.pdbx_strand_id
1 'polypeptide(L)'
;MAMAFNLKDAIVEAVTGLGGSGTALEVREYLRSKYGKEWKNIETIMDDLSVESKSSFFPPEDRVLRQAGSGRYSLKETAASELPEPEILAHEAHPTTSEITNNTLERTNSVYLAKLKQIIDQPALEFAEANSEQVPDTPGIYIIHDKSLKRIIYAEKSGNLRIALLQHKRGNNKGGKFREKLGQELGSKSELEISDYIMSNCSFQFLAVESFEERVRFEHFIAAVLAPVFNIEFQE
;
A
#
# COMPACT_ATOMS: atom_id res chain seq x y z
N MET A 1 -15.77 -35.93 -10.90
CA MET A 1 -14.85 -35.02 -11.61
C MET A 1 -15.44 -33.63 -11.44
N ALA A 2 -14.98 -32.87 -10.44
CA ALA A 2 -15.54 -31.55 -10.15
C ALA A 2 -14.93 -30.56 -11.16
N MET A 3 -15.77 -29.86 -11.92
CA MET A 3 -15.30 -28.77 -12.79
C MET A 3 -14.64 -27.71 -11.91
N ALA A 4 -13.42 -27.32 -12.24
CA ALA A 4 -12.73 -26.23 -11.57
C ALA A 4 -13.57 -24.95 -11.74
N PHE A 5 -14.07 -24.42 -10.64
CA PHE A 5 -14.88 -23.22 -10.62
C PHE A 5 -14.03 -22.01 -11.06
N ASN A 6 -14.40 -21.34 -12.15
CA ASN A 6 -13.70 -20.15 -12.65
C ASN A 6 -14.40 -18.87 -12.15
N LEU A 7 -13.83 -18.25 -11.12
CA LEU A 7 -14.39 -17.07 -10.46
C LEU A 7 -14.54 -15.87 -11.40
N LYS A 8 -13.63 -15.70 -12.36
CA LYS A 8 -13.69 -14.60 -13.32
C LYS A 8 -14.95 -14.68 -14.17
N ASP A 9 -15.29 -15.87 -14.64
CA ASP A 9 -16.46 -16.09 -15.48
C ASP A 9 -17.76 -15.90 -14.68
N ALA A 10 -17.76 -16.29 -13.40
CA ALA A 10 -18.90 -16.07 -12.50
C ALA A 10 -19.16 -14.58 -12.25
N ILE A 11 -18.12 -13.75 -12.06
CA ILE A 11 -18.27 -12.30 -11.87
C ILE A 11 -18.79 -11.64 -13.15
N VAL A 12 -18.25 -12.01 -14.32
CA VAL A 12 -18.73 -11.50 -15.62
C VAL A 12 -20.20 -11.85 -15.83
N GLU A 13 -20.58 -13.08 -15.50
CA GLU A 13 -21.96 -13.52 -15.57
C GLU A 13 -22.88 -12.74 -14.63
N ALA A 14 -22.44 -12.48 -13.39
CA ALA A 14 -23.22 -11.71 -12.42
C ALA A 14 -23.45 -10.27 -12.87
N VAL A 15 -22.41 -9.59 -13.37
CA VAL A 15 -22.53 -8.21 -13.87
C VAL A 15 -23.42 -8.16 -15.12
N THR A 16 -23.34 -9.16 -15.99
CA THR A 16 -24.22 -9.30 -17.16
C THR A 16 -25.67 -9.53 -16.72
N GLY A 17 -25.88 -10.39 -15.72
CA GLY A 17 -27.20 -10.67 -15.14
C GLY A 17 -27.84 -9.47 -14.43
N LEU A 18 -27.04 -8.49 -14.00
CA LEU A 18 -27.48 -7.23 -13.41
C LEU A 18 -27.70 -6.11 -14.45
N GLY A 19 -27.65 -6.42 -15.75
CA GLY A 19 -27.86 -5.43 -16.82
C GLY A 19 -26.60 -4.67 -17.22
N GLY A 20 -25.42 -5.25 -16.98
CA GLY A 20 -24.13 -4.68 -17.39
C GLY A 20 -23.47 -3.76 -16.36
N SER A 21 -24.14 -3.47 -15.24
CA SER A 21 -23.60 -2.71 -14.12
C SER A 21 -24.25 -3.12 -12.80
N GLY A 22 -23.52 -3.09 -11.70
CA GLY A 22 -24.07 -3.37 -10.38
C GLY A 22 -23.07 -3.05 -9.27
N THR A 23 -23.59 -2.80 -8.07
CA THR A 23 -22.78 -2.61 -6.86
C THR A 23 -22.16 -3.92 -6.40
N ALA A 24 -21.06 -3.85 -5.63
CA ALA A 24 -20.39 -5.04 -5.08
C ALA A 24 -21.35 -5.89 -4.23
N LEU A 25 -22.28 -5.25 -3.52
CA LEU A 25 -23.30 -5.93 -2.74
C LEU A 25 -24.27 -6.71 -3.64
N GLU A 26 -24.73 -6.12 -4.73
CA GLU A 26 -25.64 -6.75 -5.68
C GLU A 26 -24.99 -7.93 -6.41
N VAL A 27 -23.75 -7.78 -6.85
CA VAL A 27 -22.95 -8.86 -7.45
C VAL A 27 -22.79 -10.01 -6.46
N ARG A 28 -22.53 -9.72 -5.19
CA ARG A 28 -22.39 -10.73 -4.13
C ARG A 28 -23.69 -11.46 -3.84
N GLU A 29 -24.80 -10.74 -3.71
CA GLU A 29 -26.10 -11.38 -3.47
C GLU A 29 -26.55 -12.22 -4.68
N TYR A 30 -26.27 -11.77 -5.91
CA TYR A 30 -26.51 -12.55 -7.14
C TYR A 30 -25.75 -13.89 -7.10
N LEU A 31 -24.46 -13.84 -6.79
CA LEU A 31 -23.59 -15.01 -6.78
C LEU A 31 -23.93 -15.98 -5.65
N ARG A 32 -24.25 -15.46 -4.46
CA ARG A 32 -24.74 -16.26 -3.32
C ARG A 32 -26.08 -16.93 -3.63
N SER A 33 -26.99 -16.22 -4.31
CA SER A 33 -28.29 -16.77 -4.72
C SER A 33 -28.13 -17.92 -5.72
N LYS A 34 -27.18 -17.80 -6.66
CA LYS A 34 -26.99 -18.76 -7.76
C LYS A 34 -26.12 -19.96 -7.41
N TYR A 35 -25.04 -19.76 -6.64
CA TYR A 35 -24.04 -20.80 -6.35
C TYR A 35 -24.11 -21.36 -4.92
N GLY A 36 -25.01 -20.83 -4.08
CA GLY A 36 -25.32 -21.38 -2.76
C GLY A 36 -24.32 -21.01 -1.64
N LYS A 37 -24.47 -21.65 -0.47
CA LYS A 37 -23.73 -21.30 0.77
C LYS A 37 -22.22 -21.56 0.72
N GLU A 38 -21.74 -22.34 -0.24
CA GLU A 38 -20.29 -22.58 -0.44
C GLU A 38 -19.57 -21.37 -1.04
N TRP A 39 -20.30 -20.32 -1.43
CA TRP A 39 -19.79 -19.00 -1.77
C TRP A 39 -18.92 -18.38 -0.66
N LYS A 40 -19.05 -18.82 0.60
CA LYS A 40 -18.18 -18.34 1.70
C LYS A 40 -16.69 -18.56 1.45
N ASN A 41 -16.30 -19.62 0.74
CA ASN A 41 -14.88 -19.84 0.41
C ASN A 41 -14.37 -18.92 -0.70
N ILE A 42 -15.28 -18.27 -1.44
CA ILE A 42 -14.96 -17.23 -2.42
C ILE A 42 -14.86 -15.86 -1.74
N GLU A 43 -15.27 -15.66 -0.48
CA GLU A 43 -14.89 -14.44 0.26
C GLU A 43 -13.36 -14.30 0.28
N THR A 44 -12.64 -15.41 0.45
CA THR A 44 -11.17 -15.45 0.37
C THR A 44 -10.63 -15.19 -1.04
N ILE A 45 -11.33 -15.62 -2.09
CA ILE A 45 -10.87 -15.47 -3.48
C ILE A 45 -11.32 -14.12 -4.09
N MET A 46 -12.40 -13.53 -3.59
CA MET A 46 -12.79 -12.15 -3.83
C MET A 46 -11.98 -11.18 -2.98
N ASP A 47 -11.49 -11.55 -1.80
CA ASP A 47 -10.41 -10.83 -1.09
C ASP A 47 -9.06 -10.93 -1.84
N ASP A 48 -8.92 -11.90 -2.75
CA ASP A 48 -7.78 -12.01 -3.67
C ASP A 48 -8.00 -11.29 -5.02
N LEU A 49 -9.23 -11.21 -5.55
CA LEU A 49 -9.57 -10.52 -6.82
C LEU A 49 -10.02 -9.07 -6.65
N SER A 50 -10.79 -8.77 -5.60
CA SER A 50 -10.65 -7.49 -4.91
C SER A 50 -9.31 -7.62 -4.25
N VAL A 51 -8.26 -7.19 -4.95
CA VAL A 51 -6.94 -7.20 -4.35
C VAL A 51 -7.05 -6.24 -3.17
N GLU A 52 -7.30 -6.79 -1.98
CA GLU A 52 -6.67 -6.35 -0.74
C GLU A 52 -5.15 -6.53 -0.92
N SER A 53 -4.58 -5.88 -1.93
CA SER A 53 -3.21 -5.46 -1.79
C SER A 53 -3.28 -4.47 -0.66
N LYS A 54 -2.68 -4.88 0.45
CA LYS A 54 -2.19 -4.02 1.51
C LYS A 54 -1.26 -2.89 0.99
N SER A 55 -1.17 -2.66 -0.32
CA SER A 55 -0.41 -1.64 -1.04
C SER A 55 -1.21 -0.71 -1.98
N SER A 56 -2.55 -0.55 -1.88
CA SER A 56 -3.22 0.52 -2.68
C SER A 56 -4.22 1.40 -1.92
N PHE A 57 -4.03 2.72 -2.11
CA PHE A 57 -4.11 3.80 -1.13
C PHE A 57 -5.39 4.67 -1.22
N PHE A 58 -6.39 4.33 -2.04
CA PHE A 58 -7.56 5.22 -2.28
C PHE A 58 -8.87 4.70 -1.66
N PRO A 59 -9.83 5.54 -1.25
CA PRO A 59 -11.18 5.10 -0.89
C PRO A 59 -11.87 4.32 -2.03
N PRO A 60 -12.82 3.41 -1.74
CA PRO A 60 -13.54 2.64 -2.76
C PRO A 60 -14.25 3.53 -3.80
N GLU A 61 -14.82 4.66 -3.40
CA GLU A 61 -15.52 5.59 -4.30
C GLU A 61 -14.56 6.33 -5.24
N ASP A 62 -13.36 6.68 -4.76
CA ASP A 62 -12.33 7.41 -5.51
C ASP A 62 -11.56 6.53 -6.51
N ARG A 63 -11.47 5.21 -6.26
CA ARG A 63 -10.87 4.24 -7.21
C ARG A 63 -11.75 4.03 -8.44
N VAL A 64 -13.07 4.01 -8.23
CA VAL A 64 -14.04 3.89 -9.31
C VAL A 64 -14.04 5.15 -10.19
N LEU A 65 -13.91 6.35 -9.61
CA LEU A 65 -13.87 7.61 -10.35
C LEU A 65 -12.54 7.84 -11.10
N ARG A 66 -11.39 7.41 -10.56
CA ARG A 66 -10.09 7.45 -11.27
C ARG A 66 -9.97 6.41 -12.40
N GLN A 67 -10.60 5.24 -12.27
CA GLN A 67 -10.65 4.26 -13.36
C GLN A 67 -11.71 4.59 -14.42
N ALA A 68 -12.82 5.25 -14.04
CA ALA A 68 -13.78 5.83 -14.97
C ALA A 68 -13.16 6.97 -15.82
N GLY A 69 -12.26 7.78 -15.23
CA GLY A 69 -11.54 8.84 -15.93
C GLY A 69 -10.42 8.37 -16.89
N SER A 70 -10.07 7.07 -16.92
CA SER A 70 -9.06 6.49 -17.81
C SER A 70 -9.62 5.60 -18.94
N GLY A 71 -10.94 5.57 -19.11
CA GLY A 71 -11.57 5.09 -20.35
C GLY A 71 -11.62 3.58 -20.57
N ARG A 72 -11.63 2.74 -19.51
CA ARG A 72 -11.86 1.29 -19.64
C ARG A 72 -12.75 0.75 -18.53
N TYR A 73 -14.06 0.84 -18.70
CA TYR A 73 -15.04 -0.26 -18.75
C TYR A 73 -16.42 0.36 -18.98
N SER A 74 -16.79 0.43 -20.25
CA SER A 74 -18.17 0.32 -20.69
C SER A 74 -18.22 -0.98 -21.48
N LEU A 75 -19.30 -1.77 -21.41
CA LEU A 75 -19.61 -2.57 -22.58
C LEU A 75 -19.78 -1.55 -23.70
N LYS A 76 -18.83 -1.50 -24.64
CA LYS A 76 -19.01 -0.75 -25.87
C LYS A 76 -20.14 -1.45 -26.61
N GLU A 77 -21.37 -0.95 -26.44
CA GLU A 77 -22.36 -1.09 -27.48
C GLU A 77 -21.80 -0.41 -28.72
N THR A 78 -21.46 -1.24 -29.70
CA THR A 78 -21.08 -0.72 -31.00
C THR A 78 -22.37 -0.50 -31.76
N ALA A 79 -22.53 0.74 -32.23
CA ALA A 79 -23.36 1.22 -33.32
C ALA A 79 -24.64 2.01 -32.95
N ALA A 80 -24.49 3.32 -33.16
CA ALA A 80 -25.38 4.22 -33.88
C ALA A 80 -26.72 4.62 -33.23
N SER A 81 -26.81 5.89 -32.83
CA SER A 81 -27.69 6.84 -33.51
C SER A 81 -27.35 8.29 -33.15
N GLU A 82 -27.44 9.14 -34.16
CA GLU A 82 -27.15 10.58 -34.20
C GLU A 82 -28.23 11.45 -33.51
N LEU A 83 -27.76 12.59 -32.95
CA LEU A 83 -28.42 13.92 -32.78
C LEU A 83 -29.54 14.12 -31.73
N PRO A 84 -29.87 15.38 -31.32
CA PRO A 84 -29.08 16.63 -31.29
C PRO A 84 -29.06 17.34 -29.91
N GLU A 85 -28.20 18.36 -29.80
CA GLU A 85 -28.03 19.27 -28.64
C GLU A 85 -29.31 20.06 -28.27
N PRO A 86 -29.42 20.50 -27.00
CA PRO A 86 -29.98 21.83 -26.76
C PRO A 86 -29.13 22.69 -25.80
N GLU A 87 -28.85 23.90 -26.30
CA GLU A 87 -28.81 25.22 -25.64
C GLU A 87 -28.33 25.31 -24.18
N ILE A 88 -27.14 25.89 -24.03
CA ILE A 88 -26.56 26.35 -22.77
C ILE A 88 -27.22 27.67 -22.35
N LEU A 89 -27.92 27.65 -21.22
CA LEU A 89 -28.23 28.84 -20.42
C LEU A 89 -27.34 28.86 -19.17
N ALA A 90 -26.62 29.96 -19.02
CA ALA A 90 -25.59 30.21 -18.02
C ALA A 90 -26.10 30.17 -16.57
N HIS A 91 -25.37 29.52 -15.65
CA HIS A 91 -25.37 29.86 -14.22
C HIS A 91 -24.06 29.44 -13.52
N GLU A 92 -23.45 30.45 -12.88
CA GLU A 92 -22.66 30.45 -11.62
C GLU A 92 -21.34 29.66 -11.51
N ALA A 93 -20.26 30.40 -11.21
CA ALA A 93 -18.90 29.91 -11.00
C ALA A 93 -18.78 29.13 -9.68
N HIS A 94 -18.99 27.81 -9.75
CA HIS A 94 -18.54 26.87 -8.73
C HIS A 94 -17.05 26.54 -8.94
N PRO A 95 -16.24 26.44 -7.86
CA PRO A 95 -14.84 26.05 -7.98
C PRO A 95 -14.74 24.68 -8.66
N THR A 96 -13.98 24.65 -9.75
CA THR A 96 -13.80 23.48 -10.60
C THR A 96 -13.26 22.31 -9.77
N THR A 97 -13.76 21.09 -9.98
CA THR A 97 -13.35 19.87 -9.28
C THR A 97 -11.81 19.68 -9.24
N SER A 98 -11.09 20.20 -10.24
CA SER A 98 -9.62 20.20 -10.30
C SER A 98 -8.93 21.05 -9.23
N GLU A 99 -9.53 22.16 -8.78
CA GLU A 99 -8.94 23.04 -7.75
C GLU A 99 -9.09 22.47 -6.34
N ILE A 100 -10.18 21.75 -6.08
CA ILE A 100 -10.43 21.08 -4.80
C ILE A 100 -9.46 19.88 -4.63
N THR A 101 -9.22 19.13 -5.70
CA THR A 101 -8.30 17.97 -5.69
C THR A 101 -6.85 18.40 -5.50
N ASN A 102 -6.41 19.49 -6.13
CA ASN A 102 -5.04 19.99 -6.01
C ASN A 102 -4.76 20.50 -4.58
N ASN A 103 -5.69 21.25 -4.00
CA ASN A 103 -5.57 21.74 -2.62
C ASN A 103 -5.52 20.60 -1.58
N THR A 104 -6.23 19.49 -1.82
CA THR A 104 -6.25 18.35 -0.90
C THR A 104 -4.94 17.56 -0.97
N LEU A 105 -4.42 17.32 -2.18
CA LEU A 105 -3.15 16.64 -2.40
C LEU A 105 -1.96 17.42 -1.81
N GLU A 106 -1.91 18.73 -2.03
CA GLU A 106 -0.86 19.60 -1.49
C GLU A 106 -0.85 19.62 0.04
N ARG A 107 -2.04 19.64 0.66
CA ARG A 107 -2.18 19.53 2.13
C ARG A 107 -1.69 18.18 2.64
N THR A 108 -2.09 17.08 2.01
CA THR A 108 -1.64 15.73 2.39
C THR A 108 -0.12 15.58 2.26
N ASN A 109 0.47 16.08 1.16
CA ASN A 109 1.91 16.08 0.97
C ASN A 109 2.63 16.90 2.04
N SER A 110 2.09 18.07 2.40
CA SER A 110 2.65 18.93 3.45
C SER A 110 2.68 18.22 4.81
N VAL A 111 1.63 17.46 5.15
CA VAL A 111 1.57 16.68 6.40
C VAL A 111 2.64 15.58 6.42
N TYR A 112 2.78 14.80 5.34
CA TYR A 112 3.78 13.73 5.30
C TYR A 112 5.21 14.24 5.15
N LEU A 113 5.44 15.37 4.49
CA LEU A 113 6.74 16.05 4.50
C LEU A 113 7.12 16.51 5.91
N ALA A 114 6.18 17.06 6.67
CA ALA A 114 6.43 17.46 8.05
C ALA A 114 6.79 16.25 8.93
N LYS A 115 6.09 15.11 8.77
CA LYS A 115 6.41 13.86 9.48
C LYS A 115 7.74 13.25 9.03
N LEU A 116 8.05 13.33 7.73
CA LEU A 116 9.34 12.90 7.21
C LEU A 116 10.48 13.75 7.79
N LYS A 117 10.27 15.05 7.91
CA LYS A 117 11.22 15.93 8.60
C LYS A 117 11.37 15.56 10.08
N GLN A 118 10.25 15.25 10.77
CA GLN A 118 10.30 14.80 12.16
C GLN A 118 11.14 13.53 12.34
N ILE A 119 11.09 12.55 11.43
CA ILE A 119 11.92 11.35 11.56
C ILE A 119 13.39 11.63 11.22
N ILE A 120 13.67 12.46 10.19
CA ILE A 120 15.04 12.77 9.76
C ILE A 120 15.79 13.66 10.75
N ASP A 121 15.10 14.63 11.39
CA ASP A 121 15.72 15.58 12.31
C ASP A 121 16.00 14.96 13.70
N GLN A 122 15.48 13.77 14.00
CA GLN A 122 15.77 13.06 15.25
C GLN A 122 17.21 12.53 15.26
N PRO A 123 17.87 12.37 16.41
CA PRO A 123 19.15 11.64 16.47
C PRO A 123 18.95 10.18 16.02
N ALA A 124 19.80 9.71 15.11
CA ALA A 124 19.81 8.29 14.75
C ALA A 124 20.39 7.46 15.90
N LEU A 125 19.76 6.32 16.18
CA LEU A 125 20.22 5.36 17.18
C LEU A 125 20.99 4.23 16.49
N GLU A 126 22.18 3.94 16.98
CA GLU A 126 23.00 2.84 16.50
C GLU A 126 22.42 1.50 16.96
N PHE A 127 22.37 0.49 16.07
CA PHE A 127 21.89 -0.84 16.47
C PHE A 127 22.75 -1.46 17.58
N ALA A 128 24.06 -1.18 17.58
CA ALA A 128 24.98 -1.60 18.63
C ALA A 128 24.53 -1.13 20.03
N GLU A 129 24.16 0.14 20.14
CA GLU A 129 23.92 0.83 21.41
C GLU A 129 22.44 0.82 21.83
N ALA A 130 21.53 0.65 20.87
CA ALA A 130 20.10 0.70 21.10
C ALA A 130 19.64 -0.34 22.13
N ASN A 131 18.90 0.12 23.13
CA ASN A 131 18.25 -0.70 24.14
C ASN A 131 16.72 -0.53 24.10
N SER A 132 16.01 -1.34 24.88
CA SER A 132 14.55 -1.34 24.89
C SER A 132 13.94 -0.04 25.44
N GLU A 133 14.63 0.70 26.29
CA GLU A 133 14.10 1.93 26.90
C GLU A 133 14.06 3.08 25.89
N GLN A 134 14.97 3.08 24.92
CA GLN A 134 15.06 4.09 23.87
C GLN A 134 14.04 3.89 22.73
N VAL A 135 13.43 2.70 22.62
CA VAL A 135 12.48 2.38 21.55
C VAL A 135 11.08 2.17 22.12
N PRO A 136 10.06 2.95 21.74
CA PRO A 136 8.73 2.84 22.32
C PRO A 136 8.06 1.52 21.94
N ASP A 137 7.24 0.99 22.85
CA ASP A 137 6.40 -0.19 22.64
C ASP A 137 5.08 0.18 21.93
N THR A 138 5.18 0.90 20.82
CA THR A 138 4.03 1.46 20.10
C THR A 138 4.11 1.22 18.59
N PRO A 139 2.97 1.26 17.90
CA PRO A 139 2.88 1.47 16.46
C PRO A 139 3.75 2.60 15.89
N GLY A 140 4.33 2.39 14.71
CA GLY A 140 4.98 3.49 14.00
C GLY A 140 5.62 3.12 12.68
N ILE A 141 6.50 4.00 12.21
CA ILE A 141 7.38 3.77 11.05
C ILE A 141 8.82 3.96 11.48
N TYR A 142 9.72 3.16 10.91
CA TYR A 142 11.15 3.32 11.11
C TYR A 142 11.89 3.36 9.77
N ILE A 143 13.05 4.01 9.77
CA ILE A 143 14.01 4.04 8.66
C ILE A 143 15.36 3.55 9.14
N ILE A 144 16.09 2.85 8.28
CA ILE A 144 17.43 2.33 8.54
C ILE A 144 18.42 3.03 7.61
N HIS A 145 19.48 3.55 8.22
CA HIS A 145 20.63 4.14 7.54
C HIS A 145 21.80 3.17 7.54
N ASP A 146 22.56 3.21 6.46
CA ASP A 146 23.85 2.55 6.36
C ASP A 146 24.97 3.60 6.39
N LYS A 147 25.87 3.49 7.37
CA LYS A 147 26.99 4.41 7.57
C LYS A 147 28.05 4.28 6.48
N SER A 148 28.27 3.07 5.97
CA SER A 148 29.22 2.80 4.89
C SER A 148 28.73 3.37 3.57
N LEU A 149 27.43 3.26 3.30
CA LEU A 149 26.80 3.77 2.08
C LEU A 149 26.30 5.23 2.20
N LYS A 150 26.32 5.80 3.41
CA LYS A 150 25.85 7.15 3.75
C LYS A 150 24.44 7.47 3.23
N ARG A 151 23.53 6.50 3.31
CA ARG A 151 22.17 6.63 2.78
C ARG A 151 21.15 5.83 3.59
N ILE A 152 19.88 6.19 3.43
CA ILE A 152 18.75 5.38 3.89
C ILE A 152 18.64 4.17 2.97
N ILE A 153 18.70 2.98 3.56
CA ILE A 153 18.64 1.71 2.82
C ILE A 153 17.30 1.01 2.97
N TYR A 154 16.54 1.32 4.02
CA TYR A 154 15.26 0.65 4.27
C TYR A 154 14.28 1.53 5.05
N ALA A 155 12.98 1.34 4.82
CA ALA A 155 11.91 1.97 5.55
C ALA A 155 10.73 1.01 5.70
N GLU A 156 10.10 0.92 6.87
CA GLU A 156 8.95 0.03 7.04
C GLU A 156 8.03 0.50 8.17
N LYS A 157 6.73 0.29 7.99
CA LYS A 157 5.76 0.41 9.10
C LYS A 157 5.85 -0.81 10.02
N SER A 158 5.63 -0.60 11.31
CA SER A 158 5.53 -1.67 12.29
C SER A 158 4.28 -1.54 13.15
N GLY A 159 3.67 -2.69 13.48
CA GLY A 159 2.69 -2.83 14.56
C GLY A 159 3.25 -2.49 15.93
N ASN A 160 4.57 -2.67 16.10
CA ASN A 160 5.29 -2.46 17.34
C ASN A 160 6.76 -2.14 17.02
N LEU A 161 7.18 -0.89 17.24
CA LEU A 161 8.52 -0.41 16.90
C LEU A 161 9.62 -1.15 17.66
N ARG A 162 9.43 -1.37 18.97
CA ARG A 162 10.39 -2.07 19.83
C ARG A 162 10.66 -3.48 19.35
N ILE A 163 9.61 -4.25 19.04
CA ILE A 163 9.76 -5.62 18.57
C ILE A 163 10.50 -5.65 17.23
N ALA A 164 10.06 -4.85 16.25
CA ALA A 164 10.66 -4.85 14.91
C ALA A 164 12.15 -4.46 14.92
N LEU A 165 12.50 -3.39 15.62
CA LEU A 165 13.88 -2.90 15.67
C LEU A 165 14.80 -3.83 16.48
N LEU A 166 14.34 -4.36 17.62
CA LEU A 166 15.17 -5.28 18.40
C LEU A 166 15.29 -6.68 17.76
N GLN A 167 14.35 -7.07 16.90
CA GLN A 167 14.48 -8.29 16.10
C GLN A 167 15.63 -8.19 15.10
N HIS A 168 15.80 -7.05 14.43
CA HIS A 168 16.96 -6.82 13.55
C HIS A 168 18.29 -6.94 14.29
N LYS A 169 18.33 -6.60 15.59
CA LYS A 169 19.51 -6.74 16.46
C LYS A 169 19.82 -8.17 16.88
N ARG A 170 18.80 -8.98 17.19
CA ARG A 170 19.00 -10.30 17.86
C ARG A 170 19.30 -11.47 16.93
N GLY A 171 18.99 -11.37 15.64
CA GLY A 171 19.28 -12.38 14.61
C GLY A 171 18.52 -13.71 14.79
N ASN A 172 17.50 -13.98 13.95
CA ASN A 172 16.97 -15.34 13.74
C ASN A 172 16.06 -15.48 12.48
N ASN A 173 16.07 -16.67 11.88
CA ASN A 173 15.68 -17.06 10.50
C ASN A 173 14.18 -17.06 10.10
N LYS A 174 13.46 -15.95 10.22
CA LYS A 174 12.34 -15.64 9.30
C LYS A 174 12.45 -14.19 8.81
N GLY A 175 13.68 -13.84 8.43
CA GLY A 175 14.18 -12.48 8.24
C GLY A 175 13.20 -11.59 7.53
N GLY A 176 12.74 -10.53 8.22
CA GLY A 176 11.98 -9.48 7.58
C GLY A 176 12.73 -8.98 6.34
N LYS A 177 11.99 -8.47 5.34
CA LYS A 177 12.49 -8.14 3.99
C LYS A 177 13.83 -7.41 3.99
N PHE A 178 14.10 -6.59 5.01
CA PHE A 178 15.39 -5.97 5.27
C PHE A 178 16.59 -6.95 5.33
N ARG A 179 16.57 -7.94 6.23
CA ARG A 179 17.71 -8.86 6.45
C ARG A 179 17.95 -9.73 5.23
N GLU A 180 16.86 -10.15 4.57
CA GLU A 180 16.92 -10.90 3.31
C GLU A 180 17.64 -10.11 2.22
N LYS A 181 17.20 -8.87 1.97
CA LYS A 181 17.82 -8.00 0.94
C LYS A 181 19.25 -7.61 1.31
N LEU A 182 19.53 -7.38 2.59
CA LEU A 182 20.89 -7.13 3.06
C LEU A 182 21.81 -8.34 2.84
N GLY A 183 21.34 -9.57 3.14
CA GLY A 183 22.10 -10.79 2.87
C GLY A 183 22.40 -10.96 1.38
N GLN A 184 21.43 -10.67 0.50
CA GLN A 184 21.62 -10.67 -0.95
C GLN A 184 22.69 -9.65 -1.39
N GLU A 185 22.62 -8.41 -0.89
CA GLU A 185 23.59 -7.35 -1.19
C GLU A 185 25.01 -7.70 -0.73
N LEU A 186 25.14 -8.31 0.46
CA LEU A 186 26.42 -8.74 1.00
C LEU A 186 26.96 -10.02 0.36
N GLY A 187 26.15 -10.73 -0.44
CA GLY A 187 26.48 -12.07 -0.94
C GLY A 187 26.61 -13.11 0.17
N SER A 188 26.03 -12.85 1.34
CA SER A 188 26.14 -13.71 2.52
C SER A 188 24.80 -14.33 2.92
N LYS A 189 24.85 -15.61 3.27
CA LYS A 189 23.71 -16.34 3.87
C LYS A 189 23.92 -16.58 5.38
N SER A 190 25.01 -16.05 5.93
CA SER A 190 25.34 -16.21 7.34
C SER A 190 24.61 -15.15 8.15
N GLU A 191 23.65 -15.59 8.97
CA GLU A 191 22.94 -14.69 9.90
C GLU A 191 23.90 -14.00 10.88
N LEU A 192 25.03 -14.63 11.19
CA LEU A 192 26.07 -14.03 12.01
C LEU A 192 26.66 -12.81 11.30
N GLU A 193 27.10 -12.98 10.05
CA GLU A 193 27.69 -11.90 9.25
C GLU A 193 26.70 -10.76 9.01
N ILE A 194 25.43 -11.09 8.74
CA ILE A 194 24.36 -10.09 8.59
C ILE A 194 24.16 -9.32 9.90
N SER A 195 24.15 -10.01 11.04
CA SER A 195 24.00 -9.37 12.35
C SER A 195 25.18 -8.48 12.69
N ASP A 196 26.41 -8.95 12.46
CA ASP A 196 27.63 -8.19 12.68
C ASP A 196 27.66 -6.93 11.81
N TYR A 197 27.22 -7.05 10.55
CA TYR A 197 27.08 -5.91 9.66
C TYR A 197 26.08 -4.89 10.18
N ILE A 198 24.88 -5.31 10.56
CA ILE A 198 23.84 -4.42 11.09
C ILE A 198 24.35 -3.68 12.34
N MET A 199 25.00 -4.41 13.26
CA MET A 199 25.53 -3.84 14.49
C MET A 199 26.65 -2.82 14.23
N SER A 200 27.48 -3.06 13.21
CA SER A 200 28.65 -2.22 12.93
C SER A 200 28.32 -1.03 12.03
N ASN A 201 27.42 -1.21 11.07
CA ASN A 201 27.22 -0.27 9.97
C ASN A 201 25.85 0.39 9.93
N CYS A 202 24.86 -0.09 10.69
CA CYS A 202 23.51 0.43 10.61
C CYS A 202 23.09 1.25 11.83
N SER A 203 22.29 2.28 11.56
CA SER A 203 21.55 3.05 12.57
C SER A 203 20.10 3.25 12.11
N PHE A 204 19.23 3.68 13.01
CA PHE A 204 17.81 3.85 12.70
C PHE A 204 17.20 5.08 13.36
N GLN A 205 16.11 5.55 12.76
CA GLN A 205 15.21 6.57 13.31
C GLN A 205 13.78 6.05 13.21
N PHE A 206 12.87 6.58 14.02
CA PHE A 206 11.48 6.16 14.00
C PHE A 206 10.52 7.32 14.31
N LEU A 207 9.25 7.11 13.99
CA LEU A 207 8.15 7.97 14.39
C LEU A 207 6.98 7.10 14.83
N ALA A 208 6.48 7.35 16.05
CA ALA A 208 5.26 6.70 16.54
C ALA A 208 4.05 7.22 15.76
N VAL A 209 3.24 6.30 15.26
CA VAL A 209 2.03 6.58 14.48
C VAL A 209 1.00 5.50 14.78
N GLU A 210 -0.02 5.85 15.55
CA GLU A 210 -1.02 4.90 16.04
C GLU A 210 -1.89 4.34 14.92
N SER A 211 -2.40 5.23 14.05
CA SER A 211 -3.29 4.84 12.96
C SER A 211 -2.58 3.89 11.99
N PHE A 212 -3.17 2.71 11.77
CA PHE A 212 -2.68 1.76 10.78
C PHE A 212 -2.72 2.35 9.36
N GLU A 213 -3.83 3.01 9.02
CA GLU A 213 -4.00 3.66 7.72
C GLU A 213 -2.94 4.74 7.50
N GLU A 214 -2.72 5.60 8.50
CA GLU A 214 -1.71 6.65 8.40
C GLU A 214 -0.30 6.06 8.22
N ARG A 215 0.02 4.96 8.90
CA ARG A 215 1.30 4.26 8.72
C ARG A 215 1.48 3.71 7.31
N VAL A 216 0.47 3.05 6.75
CA VAL A 216 0.52 2.57 5.36
C VAL A 216 0.76 3.74 4.42
N ARG A 217 0.03 4.84 4.64
CA ARG A 217 0.15 6.00 3.77
C ARG A 217 1.52 6.66 3.85
N PHE A 218 2.05 6.80 5.06
CA PHE A 218 3.34 7.42 5.29
C PHE A 218 4.51 6.52 4.85
N GLU A 219 4.38 5.19 4.93
CA GLU A 219 5.35 4.22 4.38
C GLU A 219 5.49 4.37 2.86
N HIS A 220 4.38 4.41 2.12
CA HIS A 220 4.41 4.64 0.67
C HIS A 220 5.01 6.00 0.32
N PHE A 221 4.67 7.04 1.10
CA PHE A 221 5.24 8.36 0.90
C PHE A 221 6.77 8.36 1.09
N ILE A 222 7.28 7.71 2.14
CA ILE A 222 8.71 7.54 2.37
C ILE A 222 9.37 6.78 1.22
N ALA A 223 8.77 5.67 0.78
CA ALA A 223 9.31 4.88 -0.34
C ALA A 223 9.41 5.71 -1.63
N ALA A 224 8.40 6.55 -1.92
CA ALA A 224 8.38 7.41 -3.10
C ALA A 224 9.39 8.57 -3.02
N VAL A 225 9.57 9.19 -1.85
CA VAL A 225 10.43 10.38 -1.68
C VAL A 225 11.89 10.01 -1.48
N LEU A 226 12.16 8.99 -0.65
CA LEU A 226 13.53 8.62 -0.28
C LEU A 226 14.09 7.50 -1.14
N ALA A 227 13.25 6.76 -1.85
CA ALA A 227 13.62 5.59 -2.66
C ALA A 227 14.65 4.66 -1.96
N PRO A 228 14.37 4.14 -0.74
CA PRO A 228 15.33 3.30 -0.04
C PRO A 228 15.67 2.06 -0.86
N VAL A 229 16.95 1.72 -0.90
CA VAL A 229 17.52 0.66 -1.75
C VAL A 229 16.74 -0.65 -1.63
N PHE A 230 16.44 -1.05 -0.40
CA PHE A 230 15.79 -2.31 -0.10
C PHE A 230 14.25 -2.21 -0.09
N ASN A 231 13.67 -1.06 -0.44
CA ASN A 231 12.22 -0.90 -0.61
C ASN A 231 11.78 -0.99 -2.08
N ILE A 232 12.72 -0.87 -3.02
CA ILE A 232 12.41 -0.98 -4.45
C ILE A 232 12.27 -2.48 -4.76
N GLU A 233 11.07 -2.91 -5.13
CA GLU A 233 10.83 -4.16 -5.84
C GLU A 233 10.92 -3.81 -7.34
N PHE A 234 11.98 -4.22 -8.03
CA PHE A 234 11.95 -4.23 -9.49
C PHE A 234 10.91 -5.28 -9.88
N GLN A 235 9.72 -4.84 -10.30
CA GLN A 235 8.83 -5.68 -11.09
C GLN A 235 9.46 -5.77 -12.49
N GLU A 236 10.21 -6.85 -12.73
CA GLU A 236 10.46 -7.34 -14.09
C GLU A 236 9.25 -8.16 -14.58
#